data_AF-A0A7C5L1Y9-F1
#
_entry.id   AF-A0A7C5L1Y9-F1
#
_cell.length_a   1.000
_cell.length_b   1.000
_cell.length_c   1.000
_cell.angle_alpha   90.00
_cell.angle_beta   90.00
_cell.angle_gamma   90.00
#
_symmetry.space_group_name_H-M   'P 1'
#
loop_
_entity.id
_entity.type
_entity.pdbx_description
1 polymer ?
#
loop_
_entity_poly.entity_id
_entity_poly.type
_entity_poly.pdbx_seq_one_letter_code
_entity_poly.pdbx_strand_id
1 'polypeptide(L)'
;MQIEEELERGEWRRAENYEKLEKALKEGTKAVLRKKPVSIRLSERDLMLLKRKSIENGVLYQTLITMLVRRYVEGKIKIEL
;
A
#
# COMPACT_ATOMS: atom_id res chain seq x y z
N MET A 1 7.54 5.16 -34.91
CA MET A 1 7.58 3.70 -34.77
C MET A 1 9.05 3.27 -34.68
N GLN A 2 9.78 3.71 -33.64
CA GLN A 2 11.22 3.44 -33.48
C GLN A 2 11.51 2.39 -32.39
N ILE A 3 10.52 2.11 -31.55
CA ILE A 3 10.66 1.23 -30.39
C ILE A 3 10.53 -0.26 -30.79
N GLU A 4 9.76 -0.57 -31.83
CA GLU A 4 9.53 -1.96 -32.28
C GLU A 4 10.77 -2.56 -32.94
N GLU A 5 11.47 -1.79 -33.80
CA GLU A 5 12.71 -2.27 -34.44
C GLU A 5 13.88 -2.41 -33.47
N GLU A 6 13.91 -1.62 -32.38
CA GLU A 6 14.95 -1.72 -31.35
C GLU A 6 14.76 -2.93 -30.42
N LEU A 7 13.54 -3.45 -30.29
CA LEU A 7 13.27 -4.68 -29.52
C LEU A 7 13.67 -5.94 -30.29
N GLU A 8 13.48 -5.97 -31.61
CA GLU A 8 13.81 -7.15 -32.45
C GLU A 8 15.32 -7.37 -32.63
N ARG A 9 16.15 -6.32 -32.49
CA ARG A 9 17.61 -6.42 -32.61
C ARG A 9 18.31 -7.05 -31.40
N GLY A 10 17.58 -7.40 -30.34
CA GLY A 10 18.15 -8.10 -29.18
C GLY A 10 19.20 -7.32 -28.39
N GLU A 11 19.32 -6.00 -28.60
CA GLU A 11 20.33 -5.14 -27.97
C GLU A 11 19.97 -4.74 -26.53
N TRP A 12 18.72 -4.97 -26.10
CA TRP A 12 18.31 -4.74 -24.72
C TRP A 12 18.65 -5.95 -23.85
N ARG A 13 19.85 -5.95 -23.28
CA ARG A 13 20.19 -6.87 -22.18
C ARG A 13 19.48 -6.40 -20.92
N ARG A 14 18.82 -7.32 -20.22
CA ARG A 14 18.29 -7.06 -18.86
C ARG A 14 19.42 -6.43 -18.04
N ALA A 15 19.14 -5.30 -17.38
CA ALA A 15 20.10 -4.68 -16.46
C ALA A 15 20.66 -5.77 -15.53
N GLU A 16 21.97 -5.78 -15.26
CA GLU A 16 22.62 -6.86 -14.48
C GLU A 16 21.98 -7.12 -13.11
N ASN A 17 21.23 -6.14 -12.59
CA ASN A 17 20.49 -6.23 -11.34
C ASN A 17 18.99 -6.51 -11.51
N TYR A 18 18.49 -6.82 -12.71
CA TYR A 18 17.07 -7.06 -12.97
C TYR A 18 16.51 -8.20 -12.12
N GLU A 19 17.23 -9.33 -12.01
CA GLU A 19 16.78 -10.45 -11.17
C GLU A 19 16.78 -10.10 -9.68
N LYS A 20 17.76 -9.33 -9.21
CA LYS A 20 17.81 -8.86 -7.82
C LYS A 20 16.69 -7.86 -7.53
N LEU A 21 16.43 -6.95 -8.45
CA LEU A 21 15.37 -5.95 -8.35
C LEU A 21 14.00 -6.61 -8.42
N GLU A 22 13.80 -7.55 -9.35
CA GLU A 22 12.56 -8.34 -9.49
C GLU A 22 12.31 -9.18 -8.24
N LYS A 23 13.34 -9.81 -7.68
CA LYS A 23 13.22 -10.58 -6.44
C LYS A 23 12.91 -9.69 -5.24
N ALA A 24 13.58 -8.56 -5.08
CA ALA A 24 13.30 -7.59 -4.02
C ALA A 24 11.88 -6.98 -4.15
N LEU A 25 11.42 -6.67 -5.37
CA LEU A 25 10.06 -6.21 -5.62
C LEU A 25 9.03 -7.30 -5.30
N LYS A 26 9.27 -8.55 -5.74
CA LYS A 26 8.40 -9.71 -5.45
C LYS A 26 8.36 -10.05 -3.96
N GLU A 27 9.48 -9.92 -3.25
CA GLU A 27 9.56 -10.16 -1.80
C GLU A 27 8.89 -9.03 -1.01
N GLY A 28 9.11 -7.77 -1.40
CA GLY A 28 8.42 -6.62 -0.85
C GLY A 28 6.90 -6.70 -1.04
N THR A 29 6.43 -7.07 -2.24
CA THR A 29 5.00 -7.30 -2.48
C THR A 29 4.46 -8.50 -1.69
N LYS A 30 5.19 -9.62 -1.61
CA LYS A 30 4.78 -10.77 -0.78
C LYS A 30 4.65 -10.41 0.70
N ALA A 31 5.52 -9.56 1.23
CA ALA A 31 5.42 -9.07 2.60
C ALA A 31 4.22 -8.12 2.80
N VAL A 32 3.99 -7.20 1.85
CA VAL A 32 2.87 -6.26 1.87
C VAL A 32 1.50 -6.95 1.71
N LEU A 33 1.44 -8.08 1.00
CA LEU A 33 0.21 -8.85 0.77
C LEU A 33 -0.20 -9.68 2.01
N ARG A 34 0.71 -9.95 2.95
CA ARG A 34 0.38 -10.70 4.17
C ARG A 34 -0.29 -9.79 5.20
N LYS A 35 -1.63 -9.85 5.24
CA LYS A 35 -2.44 -9.16 6.25
C LYS A 35 -2.68 -10.09 7.45
N LYS A 36 -2.54 -9.57 8.67
CA LYS A 36 -2.93 -10.24 9.91
C LYS A 36 -4.17 -9.54 10.50
N PRO A 37 -5.15 -10.27 11.06
CA PRO A 37 -6.28 -9.64 11.74
C PRO A 37 -5.81 -8.97 13.04
N VAL A 38 -6.34 -7.78 13.32
CA VAL A 38 -6.10 -7.04 14.57
C VAL A 38 -7.46 -6.69 15.17
N SER A 39 -7.68 -7.06 16.43
CA SER A 39 -8.88 -6.69 17.17
C SER A 39 -8.63 -5.36 17.90
N ILE A 40 -9.47 -4.37 17.67
CA ILE A 40 -9.40 -3.05 18.29
C ILE A 40 -10.74 -2.78 18.97
N ARG A 41 -10.71 -2.40 20.25
CA ARG A 41 -11.89 -1.92 20.97
C ARG A 41 -12.02 -0.42 20.76
N LEU A 42 -13.18 0.03 20.33
CA LEU A 42 -13.52 1.44 20.15
C LEU A 42 -14.78 1.74 20.95
N SER A 43 -14.93 2.97 21.43
CA SER A 43 -16.20 3.40 21.99
C SER A 43 -17.27 3.44 20.89
N GLU A 44 -18.54 3.26 21.26
CA GLU A 44 -19.64 3.32 20.30
C GLU A 44 -19.71 4.68 19.59
N ARG A 45 -19.44 5.75 20.34
CA ARG A 45 -19.33 7.11 19.82
C ARG A 45 -18.25 7.24 18.75
N ASP A 46 -17.05 6.72 19.00
CA ASP A 46 -15.94 6.83 18.04
C ASP A 46 -16.20 6.00 16.79
N LEU A 47 -16.79 4.81 16.95
CA LEU A 47 -17.19 3.98 15.83
C LEU A 47 -18.24 4.68 14.95
N MET A 48 -19.22 5.36 15.57
CA MET A 48 -20.22 6.15 14.85
C MET A 48 -19.58 7.31 14.07
N LEU A 49 -18.67 8.05 14.69
CA LEU A 49 -17.95 9.15 14.05
C LEU A 49 -17.06 8.67 12.89
N LEU A 50 -16.40 7.52 13.04
CA LEU A 50 -15.62 6.89 11.98
C LEU A 50 -16.49 6.50 10.78
N LYS A 51 -17.65 5.88 11.03
CA LYS A 51 -18.62 5.53 9.97
C LYS A 51 -19.11 6.77 9.24
N ARG A 52 -19.42 7.84 9.97
CA ARG A 52 -19.81 9.12 9.36
C ARG A 52 -18.71 9.67 8.45
N LYS A 53 -17.47 9.77 8.95
CA LYS A 53 -16.32 10.25 8.17
C LYS A 53 -16.05 9.37 6.95
N SER A 54 -16.27 8.06 7.05
CA SER A 54 -16.05 7.15 5.91
C SER A 54 -17.06 7.39 4.80
N ILE A 55 -18.34 7.60 5.15
CA ILE A 55 -19.41 7.96 4.20
C ILE A 55 -19.10 9.30 3.51
N GLU A 56 -18.68 10.31 4.27
CA GLU A 56 -18.28 11.62 3.72
C GLU A 56 -17.16 11.52 2.68
N ASN A 57 -16.26 10.54 2.82
CA ASN A 57 -15.14 10.29 1.91
C ASN A 57 -15.44 9.21 0.86
N GLY A 58 -16.65 8.64 0.83
CA GLY A 58 -17.03 7.58 -0.11
C GLY A 58 -16.28 6.26 0.09
N VAL A 59 -15.78 5.98 1.30
CA VAL A 59 -15.00 4.78 1.62
C VAL A 59 -15.61 3.99 2.77
N LEU A 60 -15.27 2.70 2.86
CA LEU A 60 -15.62 1.87 4.01
C LEU A 60 -14.86 2.35 5.26
N TYR A 61 -15.50 2.28 6.43
CA TYR A 61 -14.86 2.69 7.69
C TYR A 61 -13.60 1.86 8.01
N GLN A 62 -13.57 0.59 7.60
CA GLN A 62 -12.38 -0.26 7.74
C GLN A 62 -11.22 0.24 6.86
N THR A 63 -11.50 0.75 5.67
CA THR A 63 -10.51 1.35 4.78
C THR A 63 -9.95 2.62 5.40
N LEU A 64 -10.81 3.46 5.97
CA LEU A 64 -10.39 4.67 6.68
C LEU A 64 -9.45 4.34 7.86
N ILE A 65 -9.79 3.35 8.68
CA ILE A 65 -8.93 2.87 9.78
C ILE A 65 -7.58 2.38 9.23
N THR A 66 -7.61 1.59 8.16
CA THR A 66 -6.38 1.07 7.53
C THR A 66 -5.49 2.21 7.02
N MET A 67 -6.08 3.24 6.42
CA MET A 67 -5.36 4.42 5.94
C MET A 67 -4.77 5.23 7.09
N LEU A 68 -5.50 5.40 8.20
CA LEU A 68 -5.00 6.07 9.39
C LEU A 68 -3.77 5.34 9.95
N VAL A 69 -3.83 4.01 10.11
CA VAL A 69 -2.70 3.20 10.57
C VAL A 69 -1.52 3.34 9.62
N ARG A 70 -1.73 3.21 8.30
CA ARG A 70 -0.67 3.37 7.30
C ARG A 70 -0.02 4.75 7.38
N ARG A 71 -0.81 5.82 7.41
CA ARG A 71 -0.30 7.20 7.45
C ARG A 71 0.45 7.49 8.75
N TYR A 72 0.02 6.91 9.86
CA TYR A 72 0.74 7.00 11.13
C TYR A 72 2.10 6.29 11.05
N VAL A 73 2.13 5.04 10.57
CA VAL A 73 3.39 4.26 10.43
C VAL A 73 4.35 4.89 9.41
N GLU A 74 3.84 5.52 8.36
CA GLU A 74 4.64 6.27 7.37
C GLU A 74 5.14 7.64 7.89
N GLY A 75 4.80 8.03 9.13
CA GLY A 75 5.21 9.31 9.72
C GLY A 75 4.47 10.54 9.16
N LYS A 76 3.40 10.33 8.37
CA LYS A 76 2.56 11.40 7.82
C LYS A 76 1.58 11.99 8.84
N ILE A 77 1.39 11.30 9.96
CA ILE A 77 0.57 11.72 11.10
C ILE A 77 1.38 11.48 12.36
N LYS A 78 1.34 12.42 13.31
CA LYS A 78 1.92 12.27 14.64
C LYS A 78 0.79 12.13 15.66
N ILE A 79 0.96 11.23 16.62
CA ILE A 79 0.10 11.10 17.79
C ILE A 79 0.93 11.60 18.97
N GLU A 80 0.40 12.57 19.71
CA GLU A 80 0.96 12.98 20.99
C GLU A 80 0.47 11.97 22.04
N LEU A 81 1.43 11.37 22.77
CA LEU A 81 1.18 10.36 23.81
C LEU A 81 1.31 10.99 25.20
#